data_AF-A0A7V5HXY6-F1
#
_entry.id   AF-A0A7V5HXY6-F1
#
_cell.length_a   1.000
_cell.length_b   1.000
_cell.length_c   1.000
_cell.angle_alpha   90.00
_cell.angle_beta   90.00
_cell.angle_gamma   90.00
#
_symmetry.space_group_name_H-M   'P 1'
#
loop_
_entity.id
_entity.type
_entity.pdbx_description
1 polymer ?
#
loop_
_entity_poly.entity_id
_entity_poly.type
_entity_poly.pdbx_seq_one_letter_code
_entity_poly.pdbx_strand_id
1 'polypeptide(L)'
;EMSDKTYIEPITPEVVELIIKKERPDALLPTLGGQTGLNIGAILARKGVLERYGVEMIGANYEAINKAEDRKLFRECMQKIGLRVPKSGLAYSMEEAREVVKNIGFPVIIRPSFTLGGTGGGVAYNIDEFEEIAARGLERSMISEILIEESVIGWKEYELEVMRDKKDNVVIICSIENVDPMGIHTGDSITCAPAQTLTDKEYQAMRDAAIKIIREIGVETGGSNIQFAVNPENGEMVVIEMNPRVSRSSALASKATGFPIAKIAAKLAVGYTLDELPNDITKETPACFEPTIDYCVIKIPRFTFEKFPGTDPTLTTSMKSVGEVMAIGRTFKEALQKGLRSLEIGIEGLVDPPPVTDEELIQKLTIPNADRILYIGYALRRGMSVEKVSELTRIDPWFIHNIKEIVDMEKKIINLKNTNIGNEKEFLYLLWKAKRYGFSDLQIAKLLGKDELFIRKIRKKRKIRPVYKLVDTCAAEFEAYTPYFYSTYEPEKEA
;
A
#
# COMPACT_ATOMS: atom_id res chain seq x y z
N GLU A 1 -27.32 -11.31 15.54
CA GLU A 1 -26.23 -12.19 15.98
C GLU A 1 -25.11 -12.19 14.94
N MET A 2 -23.86 -12.47 15.35
CA MET A 2 -22.68 -12.43 14.48
C MET A 2 -22.34 -13.80 13.84
N SER A 3 -22.62 -14.90 14.53
CA SER A 3 -22.53 -16.29 14.04
C SER A 3 -23.36 -17.20 14.95
N ASP A 4 -23.73 -18.40 14.48
CA ASP A 4 -24.45 -19.38 15.29
C ASP A 4 -23.56 -20.03 16.35
N LYS A 5 -22.28 -20.25 16.03
CA LYS A 5 -21.28 -20.89 16.90
C LYS A 5 -19.94 -20.19 16.80
N THR A 6 -19.44 -19.70 17.94
CA THR A 6 -18.13 -19.05 18.05
C THR A 6 -17.20 -19.89 18.93
N TYR A 7 -16.03 -20.23 18.37
CA TYR A 7 -14.98 -20.95 19.07
C TYR A 7 -13.83 -19.99 19.40
N ILE A 8 -13.57 -19.77 20.68
CA ILE A 8 -12.39 -19.03 21.16
C ILE A 8 -11.37 -20.08 21.61
N GLU A 9 -10.71 -20.69 20.63
CA GLU A 9 -9.80 -21.81 20.81
C GLU A 9 -8.48 -21.56 20.06
N PRO A 10 -7.38 -22.25 20.40
CA PRO A 10 -6.13 -22.13 19.66
C PRO A 10 -6.32 -22.48 18.18
N ILE A 11 -5.88 -21.61 17.28
CA ILE A 11 -6.00 -21.80 15.83
C ILE A 11 -4.87 -22.70 15.33
N THR A 12 -4.93 -23.99 15.68
CA THR A 12 -4.01 -25.03 15.17
C THR A 12 -4.77 -26.06 14.34
N PRO A 13 -4.10 -26.78 13.40
CA PRO A 13 -4.78 -27.78 12.58
C PRO A 13 -5.50 -28.84 13.40
N GLU A 14 -4.92 -29.26 14.53
CA GLU A 14 -5.45 -30.29 15.41
C GLU A 14 -6.74 -29.83 16.10
N VAL A 15 -6.77 -28.59 16.60
CA VAL A 15 -7.96 -28.02 17.24
C VAL A 15 -9.05 -27.75 16.21
N VAL A 16 -8.70 -27.21 15.04
CA VAL A 16 -9.69 -26.97 13.96
C VAL A 16 -10.27 -28.28 13.44
N GLU A 17 -9.49 -29.36 13.35
CA GLU A 17 -10.00 -30.69 13.02
C GLU A 17 -11.01 -31.19 14.08
N LEU A 18 -10.77 -30.95 15.38
CA LEU A 18 -11.74 -31.31 16.43
C LEU A 18 -13.05 -30.54 16.28
N ILE A 19 -12.98 -29.26 15.93
CA ILE A 19 -14.17 -28.43 15.66
C ILE A 19 -14.91 -28.98 14.43
N ILE A 20 -14.22 -29.27 13.32
CA ILE A 20 -14.82 -29.88 12.12
C ILE A 20 -15.49 -31.22 12.47
N LYS A 21 -14.82 -32.05 13.26
CA LYS A 21 -15.36 -33.35 13.70
C LYS A 21 -16.63 -33.21 14.53
N LYS A 22 -16.70 -32.20 15.39
CA LYS A 22 -17.87 -31.91 16.26
C LYS A 22 -19.02 -31.28 15.47
N GLU A 23 -18.71 -30.28 14.65
CA GLU A 23 -19.69 -29.40 14.02
C GLU A 23 -20.17 -29.88 12.65
N ARG A 24 -19.35 -30.68 11.95
CA ARG A 24 -19.63 -31.19 10.60
C ARG A 24 -20.07 -30.09 9.63
N PRO A 25 -19.26 -29.03 9.44
CA PRO A 25 -19.59 -27.98 8.48
C PRO A 25 -19.56 -28.51 7.05
N ASP A 26 -20.43 -28.00 6.19
CA ASP A 26 -20.42 -28.34 4.76
C ASP A 26 -19.21 -27.72 4.05
N ALA A 27 -18.75 -26.54 4.49
CA ALA A 27 -17.68 -25.80 3.85
C ALA A 27 -16.73 -25.10 4.83
N LEU A 28 -15.51 -24.82 4.34
CA LEU A 28 -14.46 -24.04 4.99
C LEU A 28 -14.09 -22.84 4.09
N LEU A 29 -14.16 -21.63 4.64
CA LEU A 29 -13.74 -20.39 3.98
C LEU A 29 -12.40 -19.90 4.57
N PRO A 30 -11.24 -20.22 3.97
CA PRO A 30 -9.93 -19.90 4.55
C PRO A 30 -9.43 -18.47 4.24
N THR A 31 -10.11 -17.75 3.35
CA THR A 31 -9.62 -16.52 2.72
C THR A 31 -9.87 -15.23 3.52
N LEU A 32 -10.50 -15.32 4.69
CA LEU A 32 -10.78 -14.16 5.57
C LEU A 32 -9.88 -14.10 6.82
N GLY A 33 -9.05 -15.12 7.05
CA GLY A 33 -8.22 -15.27 8.27
C GLY A 33 -6.75 -14.85 8.10
N GLY A 34 -6.42 -14.07 7.07
CA GLY A 34 -5.04 -13.75 6.73
C GLY A 34 -4.20 -15.01 6.43
N GLN A 35 -2.90 -14.95 6.72
CA GLN A 35 -2.01 -16.10 6.50
C GLN A 35 -2.35 -17.30 7.39
N THR A 36 -2.81 -17.04 8.63
CA THR A 36 -3.23 -18.10 9.55
C THR A 36 -4.38 -18.91 8.95
N GLY A 37 -5.41 -18.26 8.42
CA GLY A 37 -6.54 -18.93 7.75
C GLY A 37 -6.10 -19.79 6.57
N LEU A 38 -5.27 -19.24 5.68
CA LEU A 38 -4.74 -19.96 4.52
C LEU A 38 -3.88 -21.17 4.92
N ASN A 39 -2.94 -20.98 5.84
CA ASN A 39 -2.04 -22.06 6.28
C ASN A 39 -2.82 -23.21 6.92
N ILE A 40 -3.80 -22.91 7.78
CA ILE A 40 -4.64 -23.94 8.39
C ILE A 40 -5.46 -24.67 7.33
N GLY A 41 -6.13 -23.95 6.43
CA GLY A 41 -6.89 -24.54 5.34
C GLY A 41 -6.03 -25.47 4.47
N ALA A 42 -4.85 -25.00 4.07
CA ALA A 42 -3.90 -25.77 3.27
C ALA A 42 -3.37 -27.01 4.00
N ILE A 43 -3.04 -26.91 5.29
CA ILE A 43 -2.58 -28.05 6.10
C ILE A 43 -3.70 -29.08 6.24
N LEU A 44 -4.94 -28.67 6.51
CA LEU A 44 -6.09 -29.56 6.65
C LEU A 44 -6.41 -30.29 5.34
N ALA A 45 -6.35 -29.57 4.21
CA ALA A 45 -6.51 -30.15 2.88
C ALA A 45 -5.42 -31.20 2.60
N ARG A 46 -4.15 -30.85 2.81
CA ARG A 46 -3.00 -31.75 2.60
C ARG A 46 -3.03 -32.99 3.51
N LYS A 47 -3.55 -32.87 4.74
CA LYS A 47 -3.72 -34.00 5.68
C LYS A 47 -4.95 -34.88 5.34
N GLY A 48 -5.72 -34.55 4.31
CA GLY A 48 -6.96 -35.26 3.94
C GLY A 48 -8.10 -35.09 4.95
N VAL A 49 -8.02 -34.07 5.83
CA VAL A 49 -9.04 -33.84 6.87
C VAL A 49 -10.36 -33.40 6.25
N LEU A 50 -10.29 -32.48 5.27
CA LEU A 50 -11.47 -31.96 4.60
C LEU A 50 -12.22 -33.05 3.85
N GLU A 51 -11.49 -33.90 3.10
CA GLU A 51 -12.07 -35.06 2.41
C GLU A 51 -12.70 -36.07 3.38
N ARG A 52 -11.99 -36.42 4.47
CA ARG A 52 -12.48 -37.37 5.50
C ARG A 52 -13.82 -36.94 6.11
N TYR A 53 -14.05 -35.64 6.23
CA TYR A 53 -15.25 -35.09 6.85
C TYR A 53 -16.25 -34.50 5.85
N GLY A 54 -15.98 -34.58 4.54
CA GLY A 54 -16.86 -34.05 3.50
C GLY A 54 -16.98 -32.52 3.50
N VAL A 55 -15.92 -31.80 3.88
CA VAL A 55 -15.90 -30.35 3.96
C VAL A 55 -15.34 -29.76 2.66
N GLU A 56 -16.11 -28.93 1.97
CA GLU A 56 -15.68 -28.22 0.77
C GLU A 56 -14.84 -26.98 1.10
N MET A 57 -13.75 -26.73 0.37
CA MET A 57 -13.00 -25.47 0.52
C MET A 57 -13.53 -24.43 -0.48
N ILE A 58 -14.15 -23.37 0.03
CA ILE A 58 -14.80 -22.33 -0.80
C ILE A 58 -13.99 -21.01 -0.83
N GLY A 59 -14.28 -20.18 -1.82
CA GLY A 59 -13.60 -18.90 -2.07
C GLY A 59 -12.28 -19.07 -2.83
N ALA A 60 -11.33 -19.79 -2.24
CA ALA A 60 -10.10 -20.23 -2.91
C ALA A 60 -9.81 -21.69 -2.52
N ASN A 61 -9.65 -22.55 -3.52
CA ASN A 61 -9.32 -23.95 -3.30
C ASN A 61 -7.83 -24.15 -2.97
N TYR A 62 -7.47 -25.36 -2.55
CA TYR A 62 -6.09 -25.69 -2.18
C TYR A 62 -5.09 -25.46 -3.32
N GLU A 63 -5.46 -25.77 -4.56
CA GLU A 63 -4.58 -25.61 -5.73
C GLU A 63 -4.26 -24.12 -5.98
N ALA A 64 -5.26 -23.25 -5.93
CA ALA A 64 -5.10 -21.81 -6.11
C ALA A 64 -4.24 -21.19 -5.00
N ILE A 65 -4.49 -21.60 -3.74
CA ILE A 65 -3.67 -21.16 -2.60
C ILE A 65 -2.22 -21.60 -2.81
N ASN A 66 -2.00 -22.87 -3.17
CA ASN A 66 -0.66 -23.42 -3.36
C ASN A 66 0.08 -22.76 -4.53
N LYS A 67 -0.59 -22.50 -5.66
CA LYS A 67 -0.02 -21.79 -6.81
C LYS A 67 0.40 -20.35 -6.48
N ALA A 68 -0.35 -19.66 -5.63
CA ALA A 68 -0.04 -18.28 -5.25
C ALA A 68 1.08 -18.17 -4.21
N GLU A 69 1.06 -19.05 -3.20
CA GLU A 69 1.98 -19.00 -2.06
C GLU A 69 3.34 -19.65 -2.36
N ASP A 70 3.38 -20.66 -3.23
CA ASP A 70 4.64 -21.26 -3.69
C ASP A 70 5.26 -20.40 -4.80
N ARG A 71 6.40 -19.78 -4.49
CA ARG A 71 7.11 -18.88 -5.42
C ARG A 71 7.50 -19.53 -6.74
N LYS A 72 7.81 -20.83 -6.74
CA LYS A 72 8.17 -21.56 -7.96
C LYS A 72 6.94 -21.75 -8.83
N LEU A 73 5.84 -22.24 -8.24
CA LEU A 73 4.57 -22.42 -8.98
C LEU A 73 4.03 -21.08 -9.48
N PHE A 74 4.10 -20.03 -8.68
CA PHE A 74 3.70 -18.69 -9.09
C PHE A 74 4.49 -18.22 -10.31
N ARG A 75 5.83 -18.36 -10.29
CA ARG A 75 6.70 -18.02 -11.42
C ARG A 75 6.35 -18.81 -12.69
N GLU A 76 6.13 -20.11 -12.56
CA GLU A 76 5.73 -20.97 -13.68
C GLU A 76 4.38 -20.51 -14.27
N CYS A 77 3.42 -20.16 -13.41
CA CYS A 77 2.14 -19.57 -13.81
C CYS A 77 2.34 -18.26 -14.58
N MET A 78 3.15 -17.34 -14.06
CA MET A 78 3.42 -16.04 -14.71
C MET A 78 4.08 -16.22 -16.08
N GLN A 79 5.07 -17.11 -16.18
CA GLN A 79 5.74 -17.44 -17.44
C GLN A 79 4.76 -18.01 -18.47
N LYS A 80 3.86 -18.90 -18.05
CA LYS A 80 2.84 -19.50 -18.92
C LYS A 80 1.89 -18.45 -19.53
N ILE A 81 1.53 -17.41 -18.78
CA ILE A 81 0.68 -16.31 -19.27
C ILE A 81 1.47 -15.15 -19.88
N GLY A 82 2.79 -15.30 -20.07
CA GLY A 82 3.66 -14.31 -20.70
C GLY A 82 3.89 -13.05 -19.85
N LEU A 83 3.75 -13.15 -18.54
CA LEU A 83 4.05 -12.06 -17.61
C LEU A 83 5.44 -12.22 -17.00
N ARG A 84 6.13 -11.09 -16.85
CA ARG A 84 7.47 -11.05 -16.29
C ARG A 84 7.40 -11.02 -14.76
N VAL A 85 8.28 -11.79 -14.12
CA VAL A 85 8.62 -11.66 -12.70
C VAL A 85 10.11 -11.30 -12.60
N PRO A 86 10.58 -10.74 -11.47
CA PRO A 86 12.01 -10.54 -11.24
C PRO A 86 12.79 -11.83 -11.52
N LYS A 87 13.85 -11.73 -12.32
CA LYS A 87 14.70 -12.89 -12.63
C LYS A 87 15.40 -13.34 -11.35
N SER A 88 15.60 -14.65 -11.18
CA SER A 88 16.40 -15.17 -10.07
C SER A 88 17.10 -16.47 -10.45
N GLY A 89 18.23 -16.76 -9.81
CA GLY A 89 18.92 -18.04 -9.89
C GLY A 89 19.57 -18.42 -8.57
N LEU A 90 19.70 -19.72 -8.32
CA LEU A 90 20.50 -20.25 -7.22
C LEU A 90 21.93 -20.47 -7.71
N ALA A 91 22.90 -20.27 -6.83
CA ALA A 91 24.30 -20.57 -7.07
C ALA A 91 24.92 -21.22 -5.83
N TYR A 92 25.77 -22.22 -6.06
CA TYR A 92 26.46 -23.00 -5.03
C TYR A 92 27.98 -22.78 -5.02
N SER A 93 28.48 -22.00 -5.97
CA SER A 93 29.88 -21.60 -6.10
C SER A 93 29.98 -20.19 -6.65
N MET A 94 31.16 -19.56 -6.55
CA MET A 94 31.39 -18.24 -7.14
C MET A 94 31.33 -18.28 -8.67
N GLU A 95 31.77 -19.38 -9.28
CA GLU A 95 31.66 -19.60 -10.72
C GLU A 95 30.19 -19.61 -11.17
N GLU A 96 29.33 -20.39 -10.50
CA GLU A 96 27.89 -20.39 -10.78
C GLU A 96 27.25 -19.03 -10.50
N ALA A 97 27.66 -18.35 -9.43
CA ALA A 97 27.15 -17.03 -9.08
C ALA A 97 27.44 -16.01 -10.19
N ARG A 98 28.65 -16.05 -10.77
CA ARG A 98 29.04 -15.22 -11.93
C ARG A 98 28.21 -15.53 -13.17
N GLU A 99 27.87 -16.79 -13.42
CA GLU A 99 26.99 -17.18 -14.54
C GLU A 99 25.57 -16.66 -14.34
N VAL A 100 25.03 -16.80 -13.13
CA VAL A 100 23.69 -16.33 -12.77
C VAL A 100 23.59 -14.81 -12.92
N VAL A 101 24.53 -14.05 -12.34
CA VAL A 101 24.48 -12.59 -12.40
C VAL A 101 24.65 -12.06 -13.82
N LYS A 102 25.43 -12.73 -14.68
CA LYS A 102 25.58 -12.37 -16.09
C LYS A 102 24.26 -12.46 -16.86
N ASN A 103 23.38 -13.39 -16.48
CA ASN A 103 22.06 -13.55 -17.09
C ASN A 103 21.01 -12.57 -16.54
N ILE A 104 21.16 -12.15 -15.27
CA ILE A 104 20.23 -11.24 -14.60
C ILE A 104 20.56 -9.79 -14.94
N GLY A 105 21.82 -9.37 -14.78
CA GLY A 105 22.27 -7.99 -14.86
C GLY A 105 22.15 -7.24 -13.53
N PHE A 106 22.94 -6.19 -13.34
CA PHE A 106 22.91 -5.36 -12.13
C PHE A 106 21.82 -4.29 -12.17
N PRO A 107 21.30 -3.83 -11.02
CA PRO A 107 21.61 -4.33 -9.66
C PRO A 107 20.93 -5.66 -9.32
N VAL A 108 21.56 -6.45 -8.43
CA VAL A 108 21.01 -7.72 -7.93
C VAL A 108 20.97 -7.77 -6.40
N ILE A 109 20.00 -8.50 -5.87
CA ILE A 109 19.90 -8.86 -4.46
C ILE A 109 20.47 -10.26 -4.27
N ILE A 110 21.41 -10.41 -3.35
CA ILE A 110 21.99 -11.70 -2.97
C ILE A 110 21.45 -12.09 -1.59
N ARG A 111 20.84 -13.28 -1.49
CA ARG A 111 20.31 -13.84 -0.25
C ARG A 111 20.91 -15.21 0.01
N PRO A 112 21.74 -15.38 1.06
CA PRO A 112 22.22 -16.68 1.46
C PRO A 112 21.10 -17.55 1.99
N SER A 113 21.12 -18.83 1.64
CA SER A 113 20.15 -19.79 2.13
C SER A 113 20.45 -20.20 3.57
N PHE A 114 19.39 -20.49 4.32
CA PHE A 114 19.47 -20.91 5.73
C PHE A 114 20.21 -19.95 6.67
N THR A 115 20.24 -18.64 6.36
CA THR A 115 20.72 -17.62 7.30
C THR A 115 19.57 -16.84 7.93
N LEU A 116 19.78 -16.36 9.16
CA LEU A 116 18.80 -15.52 9.85
C LEU A 116 19.04 -14.04 9.51
N GLY A 117 17.95 -13.29 9.33
CA GLY A 117 17.99 -11.83 9.17
C GLY A 117 18.70 -11.32 7.91
N GLY A 118 18.88 -12.14 6.87
CA GLY A 118 19.61 -11.76 5.66
C GLY A 118 21.11 -11.63 5.86
N THR A 119 21.65 -12.16 6.96
CA THR A 119 23.07 -12.12 7.28
C THR A 119 23.89 -12.75 6.15
N GLY A 120 24.90 -12.02 5.66
CA GLY A 120 25.75 -12.42 4.54
C GLY A 120 25.22 -11.99 3.17
N GLY A 121 23.97 -11.53 3.07
CA GLY A 121 23.39 -11.00 1.84
C GLY A 121 23.68 -9.51 1.61
N GLY A 122 23.06 -8.95 0.57
CA GLY A 122 23.18 -7.54 0.22
C GLY A 122 22.65 -7.22 -1.18
N VAL A 123 22.75 -5.95 -1.57
CA VAL A 123 22.47 -5.50 -2.93
C VAL A 123 23.80 -5.17 -3.59
N ALA A 124 24.05 -5.74 -4.76
CA ALA A 124 25.23 -5.44 -5.57
C ALA A 124 24.83 -4.62 -6.79
N TYR A 125 25.46 -3.45 -6.97
CA TYR A 125 25.24 -2.56 -8.10
C TYR A 125 26.26 -2.75 -9.23
N ASN A 126 27.35 -3.44 -8.94
CA ASN A 126 28.44 -3.72 -9.87
C ASN A 126 29.10 -5.05 -9.54
N ILE A 127 30.03 -5.49 -10.40
CA ILE A 127 30.69 -6.79 -10.27
C ILE A 127 31.59 -6.86 -9.03
N ASP A 128 32.25 -5.78 -8.63
CA ASP A 128 33.16 -5.80 -7.49
C ASP A 128 32.38 -5.99 -6.17
N GLU A 129 31.27 -5.26 -6.00
CA GLU A 129 30.35 -5.46 -4.88
C GLU A 129 29.72 -6.86 -4.90
N PHE A 130 29.38 -7.36 -6.09
CA PHE A 130 28.82 -8.69 -6.25
C PHE A 130 29.77 -9.78 -5.77
N GLU A 131 31.03 -9.73 -6.19
CA GLU A 131 32.05 -10.71 -5.79
C GLU A 131 32.21 -10.75 -4.27
N GLU A 132 32.27 -9.58 -3.62
CA GLU A 132 32.39 -9.48 -2.16
C GLU A 132 31.15 -10.05 -1.45
N ILE A 133 29.96 -9.62 -1.86
CA ILE A 133 28.71 -10.01 -1.20
C ILE A 133 28.41 -11.49 -1.45
N ALA A 134 28.62 -12.00 -2.67
CA ALA A 134 28.39 -13.40 -3.02
C ALA A 134 29.37 -14.33 -2.30
N ALA A 135 30.66 -13.98 -2.22
CA ALA A 135 31.64 -14.78 -1.49
C ALA A 135 31.29 -14.87 0.00
N ARG A 136 30.97 -13.73 0.62
CA ARG A 136 30.48 -13.67 2.00
C ARG A 136 29.19 -14.48 2.19
N GLY A 137 28.28 -14.42 1.21
CA GLY A 137 27.02 -15.14 1.25
C GLY A 137 27.20 -16.66 1.21
N LEU A 138 28.05 -17.16 0.31
CA LEU A 138 28.38 -18.58 0.19
C LEU A 138 29.08 -19.12 1.44
N GLU A 139 29.98 -18.33 2.05
CA GLU A 139 30.65 -18.70 3.31
C GLU A 139 29.67 -18.75 4.49
N ARG A 140 28.68 -17.85 4.53
CA ARG A 140 27.71 -17.75 5.63
C ARG A 140 26.57 -18.75 5.52
N SER A 141 26.25 -19.23 4.32
CA SER A 141 25.22 -20.25 4.11
C SER A 141 25.66 -21.60 4.67
N MET A 142 24.79 -22.24 5.46
CA MET A 142 25.06 -23.58 6.01
C MET A 142 25.21 -24.68 4.94
N ILE A 143 24.69 -24.43 3.73
CA ILE A 143 24.75 -25.34 2.58
C ILE A 143 25.52 -24.74 1.40
N SER A 144 26.25 -23.64 1.61
CA SER A 144 26.94 -22.89 0.56
C SER A 144 26.07 -22.58 -0.67
N GLU A 145 24.86 -22.05 -0.45
CA GLU A 145 23.88 -21.70 -1.48
C GLU A 145 23.49 -20.22 -1.32
N ILE A 146 23.45 -19.49 -2.43
CA ILE A 146 22.92 -18.12 -2.49
C ILE A 146 21.84 -18.03 -3.58
N LEU A 147 20.77 -17.29 -3.29
CA LEU A 147 19.79 -16.84 -4.26
C LEU A 147 20.21 -15.45 -4.76
N ILE A 148 20.42 -15.33 -6.07
CA ILE A 148 20.68 -14.06 -6.75
C ILE A 148 19.40 -13.67 -7.49
N GLU A 149 18.88 -12.48 -7.22
CA GLU A 149 17.61 -11.99 -7.75
C GLU A 149 17.79 -10.59 -8.34
N GLU A 150 17.10 -10.31 -9.45
CA GLU A 150 17.01 -8.98 -10.03
C GLU A 150 16.51 -7.98 -8.98
N SER A 151 17.26 -6.90 -8.79
CA SER A 151 16.83 -5.84 -7.88
C SER A 151 15.91 -4.88 -8.63
N VAL A 152 14.65 -4.83 -8.18
CA VAL A 152 13.68 -3.80 -8.57
C VAL A 152 13.61 -2.68 -7.53
N ILE A 153 14.61 -2.56 -6.64
CA ILE A 153 14.65 -1.50 -5.61
C ILE A 153 14.62 -0.12 -6.30
N GLY A 154 13.75 0.76 -5.80
CA GLY A 154 13.55 2.09 -6.36
C GLY A 154 12.59 2.15 -7.55
N TRP A 155 12.09 1.01 -8.06
CA TRP A 155 10.98 1.01 -9.02
C TRP A 155 9.69 1.47 -8.33
N LYS A 156 8.73 1.97 -9.12
CA LYS A 156 7.40 2.32 -8.62
C LYS A 156 6.67 1.04 -8.23
N GLU A 157 5.98 1.03 -7.10
CA GLU A 157 5.25 -0.14 -6.60
C GLU A 157 3.74 0.11 -6.62
N TYR A 158 2.99 -0.83 -7.20
CA TYR A 158 1.55 -0.75 -7.39
C TYR A 158 0.84 -1.98 -6.88
N GLU A 159 -0.39 -1.80 -6.43
CA GLU A 159 -1.27 -2.88 -6.03
C GLU A 159 -2.63 -2.74 -6.70
N LEU A 160 -3.18 -3.83 -7.20
CA LEU A 160 -4.56 -3.91 -7.67
C LEU A 160 -5.35 -4.87 -6.78
N GLU A 161 -6.47 -4.38 -6.25
CA GLU A 161 -7.48 -5.21 -5.60
C GLU A 161 -8.45 -5.71 -6.67
N VAL A 162 -8.47 -7.03 -6.88
CA VAL A 162 -9.22 -7.68 -7.95
C VAL A 162 -10.28 -8.58 -7.36
N MET A 163 -11.44 -8.65 -8.01
CA MET A 163 -12.50 -9.58 -7.66
C MET A 163 -12.96 -10.38 -8.86
N ARG A 164 -13.18 -11.69 -8.67
CA ARG A 164 -13.65 -12.62 -9.70
C ARG A 164 -14.79 -13.50 -9.18
N ASP A 165 -15.75 -13.78 -10.06
CA ASP A 165 -16.86 -14.71 -9.78
C ASP A 165 -16.89 -15.94 -10.70
N LYS A 166 -17.81 -16.87 -10.40
CA LYS A 166 -17.97 -18.14 -11.13
C LYS A 166 -18.46 -17.99 -12.58
N LYS A 167 -18.95 -16.82 -12.99
CA LYS A 167 -19.28 -16.50 -14.41
C LYS A 167 -18.07 -15.93 -15.15
N ASP A 168 -16.90 -15.90 -14.50
CA ASP A 168 -15.67 -15.29 -15.00
C ASP A 168 -15.75 -13.77 -15.20
N ASN A 169 -16.68 -13.11 -14.51
CA ASN A 169 -16.65 -11.65 -14.38
C ASN A 169 -15.44 -11.28 -13.53
N VAL A 170 -14.67 -10.27 -13.96
CA VAL A 170 -13.51 -9.76 -13.23
C VAL A 170 -13.59 -8.23 -13.18
N VAL A 171 -13.43 -7.67 -11.99
CA VAL A 171 -13.43 -6.21 -11.76
C VAL A 171 -12.22 -5.80 -10.92
N ILE A 172 -11.64 -4.65 -11.26
CA ILE A 172 -10.64 -3.98 -10.43
C ILE A 172 -11.36 -3.05 -9.45
N ILE A 173 -11.27 -3.35 -8.15
CA ILE A 173 -11.94 -2.58 -7.11
C ILE A 173 -11.16 -1.31 -6.76
N CYS A 174 -9.84 -1.39 -6.74
CA CYS A 174 -8.99 -0.25 -6.39
C CYS A 174 -7.60 -0.42 -6.97
N SER A 175 -7.02 0.68 -7.45
CA SER A 175 -5.60 0.78 -7.70
C SER A 175 -4.93 1.58 -6.59
N ILE A 176 -3.77 1.09 -6.14
CA ILE A 176 -2.97 1.71 -5.10
C ILE A 176 -1.58 1.94 -5.67
N GLU A 177 -1.08 3.16 -5.52
CA GLU A 177 0.31 3.51 -5.83
C GLU A 177 1.06 3.79 -4.53
N ASN A 178 2.19 3.12 -4.34
CA ASN A 178 3.05 3.35 -3.20
C ASN A 178 3.86 4.63 -3.46
N VAL A 179 3.85 5.55 -2.49
CA VAL A 179 4.68 6.76 -2.52
C VAL A 179 6.13 6.38 -2.25
N ASP A 180 6.34 5.50 -1.28
CA ASP A 180 7.64 4.87 -1.04
C ASP A 180 7.87 3.78 -2.11
N PRO A 181 9.03 3.73 -2.77
CA PRO A 181 9.27 2.82 -3.88
C PRO A 181 9.62 1.40 -3.40
N MET A 182 9.69 0.47 -4.35
CA MET A 182 10.11 -0.92 -4.14
C MET A 182 11.37 -1.00 -3.26
N GLY A 183 11.34 -1.93 -2.30
CA GLY A 183 12.39 -2.11 -1.28
C GLY A 183 11.90 -1.78 0.13
N ILE A 184 10.74 -1.10 0.24
CA ILE A 184 10.00 -0.88 1.47
C ILE A 184 8.68 -1.64 1.34
N HIS A 185 8.36 -2.50 2.31
CA HIS A 185 7.13 -3.31 2.27
C HIS A 185 5.89 -2.40 2.19
N THR A 186 4.90 -2.70 1.36
CA THR A 186 3.65 -1.92 1.20
C THR A 186 2.95 -1.55 2.52
N GLY A 187 2.98 -2.46 3.49
CA GLY A 187 2.51 -2.24 4.87
C GLY A 187 3.27 -1.15 5.65
N ASP A 188 4.55 -0.91 5.35
CA ASP A 188 5.41 0.13 5.91
C ASP A 188 5.58 1.35 4.99
N SER A 189 5.03 1.29 3.77
CA SER A 189 5.01 2.40 2.81
C SER A 189 3.86 3.37 3.08
N ILE A 190 4.07 4.64 2.76
CA ILE A 190 2.97 5.56 2.45
C ILE A 190 2.39 5.14 1.10
N THR A 191 1.07 5.03 1.01
CA THR A 191 0.38 4.67 -0.24
C THR A 191 -0.77 5.60 -0.54
N CYS A 192 -1.15 5.69 -1.81
CA CYS A 192 -2.28 6.50 -2.26
C CYS A 192 -3.22 5.73 -3.19
N ALA A 193 -4.50 6.11 -3.17
CA ALA A 193 -5.51 5.62 -4.10
C ALA A 193 -6.27 6.82 -4.71
N PRO A 194 -6.54 6.82 -6.03
CA PRO A 194 -6.11 5.80 -7.00
C PRO A 194 -4.62 5.93 -7.34
N ALA A 195 -4.11 5.09 -8.26
CA ALA A 195 -2.82 5.34 -8.90
C ALA A 195 -2.77 6.72 -9.59
N GLN A 196 -1.62 7.40 -9.56
CA GLN A 196 -1.45 8.79 -9.98
C GLN A 196 -0.53 8.94 -11.20
N THR A 197 0.52 8.11 -11.31
CA THR A 197 1.64 8.34 -12.26
C THR A 197 1.72 7.31 -13.39
N LEU A 198 0.65 6.54 -13.60
CA LEU A 198 0.50 5.70 -14.78
C LEU A 198 -0.28 6.43 -15.86
N THR A 199 0.18 6.35 -17.10
CA THR A 199 -0.67 6.64 -18.25
C THR A 199 -1.79 5.60 -18.32
N ASP A 200 -2.91 5.93 -18.97
CA ASP A 200 -4.00 4.96 -19.15
C ASP A 200 -3.50 3.68 -19.85
N LYS A 201 -2.59 3.79 -20.83
CA LYS A 201 -2.00 2.61 -21.50
C LYS A 201 -1.27 1.68 -20.53
N GLU A 202 -0.46 2.23 -19.64
CA GLU A 202 0.25 1.45 -18.62
C GLU A 202 -0.73 0.86 -17.61
N TYR A 203 -1.74 1.63 -17.20
CA TYR A 203 -2.79 1.15 -16.31
C TYR A 203 -3.59 0.00 -16.92
N GLN A 204 -4.03 0.11 -18.18
CA GLN A 204 -4.74 -0.97 -18.87
C GLN A 204 -3.86 -2.22 -19.03
N ALA A 205 -2.57 -2.07 -19.31
CA ALA A 205 -1.64 -3.20 -19.36
C ALA A 205 -1.52 -3.91 -18.00
N MET A 206 -1.47 -3.15 -16.90
CA MET A 206 -1.46 -3.68 -15.53
C MET A 206 -2.79 -4.35 -15.17
N ARG A 207 -3.92 -3.73 -15.53
CA ARG A 207 -5.27 -4.27 -15.37
C ARG A 207 -5.45 -5.60 -16.11
N ASP A 208 -5.03 -5.67 -17.37
CA ASP A 208 -5.08 -6.89 -18.18
C ASP A 208 -4.19 -7.99 -17.59
N ALA A 209 -3.01 -7.63 -17.09
CA ALA A 209 -2.14 -8.56 -16.37
C ALA A 209 -2.82 -9.12 -15.12
N ALA A 210 -3.41 -8.26 -14.29
CA ALA A 210 -4.15 -8.66 -13.08
C ALA A 210 -5.29 -9.64 -13.37
N ILE A 211 -6.05 -9.39 -14.45
CA ILE A 211 -7.11 -10.30 -14.92
C ILE A 211 -6.55 -11.65 -15.36
N LYS A 212 -5.42 -11.68 -16.07
CA LYS A 212 -4.76 -12.95 -16.45
C LYS A 212 -4.24 -13.72 -15.25
N ILE A 213 -3.66 -13.02 -14.28
CA ILE A 213 -3.07 -13.62 -13.06
C ILE A 213 -4.15 -14.31 -12.23
N ILE A 214 -5.26 -13.62 -11.91
CA ILE A 214 -6.31 -14.19 -11.06
C ILE A 214 -6.95 -15.43 -11.71
N ARG A 215 -7.05 -15.44 -13.05
CA ARG A 215 -7.52 -16.59 -13.84
C ARG A 215 -6.55 -17.75 -13.83
N GLU A 216 -5.26 -17.52 -14.11
CA GLU A 216 -4.26 -18.59 -14.18
C GLU A 216 -4.05 -19.28 -12.84
N ILE A 217 -4.01 -18.49 -11.77
CA ILE A 217 -3.85 -19.04 -10.42
C ILE A 217 -5.11 -19.80 -10.00
N GLY A 218 -6.28 -19.43 -10.53
CA GLY A 218 -7.53 -20.18 -10.33
C GLY A 218 -8.36 -19.70 -9.14
N VAL A 219 -8.27 -18.42 -8.76
CA VAL A 219 -9.21 -17.84 -7.79
C VAL A 219 -10.52 -17.54 -8.54
N GLU A 220 -11.55 -18.34 -8.32
CA GLU A 220 -12.82 -18.26 -9.07
C GLU A 220 -13.94 -17.51 -8.33
N THR A 221 -13.92 -17.45 -7.00
CA THR A 221 -15.05 -16.93 -6.21
C THR A 221 -14.59 -16.06 -5.04
N GLY A 222 -13.92 -14.94 -5.33
CA GLY A 222 -13.40 -14.09 -4.27
C GLY A 222 -12.56 -12.91 -4.75
N GLY A 223 -11.93 -12.25 -3.77
CA GLY A 223 -11.00 -11.16 -4.00
C GLY A 223 -9.55 -11.54 -3.75
N SER A 224 -8.65 -10.92 -4.50
CA SER A 224 -7.19 -11.07 -4.38
C SER A 224 -6.49 -9.73 -4.54
N ASN A 225 -5.36 -9.57 -3.86
CA ASN A 225 -4.44 -8.44 -4.05
C ASN A 225 -3.28 -8.87 -4.94
N ILE A 226 -2.96 -8.08 -5.97
CA ILE A 226 -1.87 -8.36 -6.91
C ILE A 226 -0.90 -7.18 -6.90
N GLN A 227 0.39 -7.46 -6.76
CA GLN A 227 1.44 -6.44 -6.66
C GLN A 227 2.32 -6.42 -7.91
N PHE A 228 2.69 -5.21 -8.33
CA PHE A 228 3.50 -4.94 -9.50
C PHE A 228 4.61 -3.95 -9.16
N ALA A 229 5.75 -4.08 -9.84
CA ALA A 229 6.75 -3.03 -9.92
C ALA A 229 6.85 -2.50 -11.35
N VAL A 230 6.94 -1.18 -11.50
CA VAL A 230 7.08 -0.51 -12.80
C VAL A 230 8.35 0.33 -12.79
N ASN A 231 9.22 0.10 -13.77
CA ASN A 231 10.42 0.89 -13.96
C ASN A 231 10.05 2.31 -14.41
N PRO A 232 10.40 3.35 -13.63
CA PRO A 232 10.05 4.72 -13.99
C PRO A 232 10.75 5.23 -15.26
N GLU A 233 11.85 4.62 -15.70
CA GLU A 233 12.63 5.08 -16.85
C GLU A 233 12.05 4.61 -18.19
N ASN A 234 11.45 3.42 -18.24
CA ASN A 234 11.04 2.79 -19.50
C ASN A 234 9.63 2.15 -19.48
N GLY A 235 8.93 2.18 -18.34
CA GLY A 235 7.59 1.61 -18.18
C GLY A 235 7.56 0.08 -18.11
N GLU A 236 8.71 -0.59 -18.00
CA GLU A 236 8.77 -2.04 -17.86
C GLU A 236 8.08 -2.47 -16.56
N MET A 237 7.15 -3.41 -16.67
CA MET A 237 6.37 -3.93 -15.56
C MET A 237 6.77 -5.37 -15.22
N VAL A 238 6.92 -5.65 -13.93
CA VAL A 238 7.05 -7.00 -13.40
C VAL A 238 5.98 -7.27 -12.34
N VAL A 239 5.55 -8.53 -12.27
CA VAL A 239 4.65 -9.03 -11.22
C VAL A 239 5.50 -9.45 -10.03
N ILE A 240 5.12 -9.00 -8.83
CA ILE A 240 5.84 -9.28 -7.58
C ILE A 240 5.23 -10.49 -6.87
N GLU A 241 3.94 -10.41 -6.54
CA GLU A 241 3.20 -11.48 -5.88
C GLU A 241 1.69 -11.31 -6.08
N MET A 242 0.94 -12.35 -5.72
CA MET A 242 -0.49 -12.27 -5.51
C MET A 242 -0.88 -12.93 -4.18
N ASN A 243 -1.75 -12.27 -3.44
CA ASN A 243 -2.34 -12.79 -2.21
C ASN A 243 -3.77 -13.30 -2.51
N PRO A 244 -4.05 -14.62 -2.46
CA PRO A 244 -5.35 -15.21 -2.85
C PRO A 244 -6.39 -15.11 -1.72
N ARG A 245 -6.50 -13.93 -1.10
CA ARG A 245 -7.31 -13.67 0.10
C ARG A 245 -7.54 -12.18 0.28
N VAL A 246 -8.39 -11.83 1.24
CA VAL A 246 -8.43 -10.45 1.75
C VAL A 246 -7.10 -10.11 2.46
N SER A 247 -6.72 -8.85 2.35
CA SER A 247 -5.46 -8.29 2.83
C SER A 247 -5.70 -6.98 3.59
N ARG A 248 -4.64 -6.42 4.19
CA ARG A 248 -4.68 -5.03 4.69
C ARG A 248 -5.06 -4.05 3.57
N SER A 249 -4.53 -4.26 2.36
CA SER A 249 -4.79 -3.46 1.18
C SER A 249 -6.25 -3.57 0.73
N SER A 250 -6.88 -4.74 0.85
CA SER A 250 -8.31 -4.91 0.57
C SER A 250 -9.20 -4.16 1.57
N ALA A 251 -8.78 -4.07 2.84
CA ALA A 251 -9.49 -3.30 3.85
C ALA A 251 -9.35 -1.80 3.59
N LEU A 252 -8.13 -1.35 3.24
CA LEU A 252 -7.85 0.02 2.78
C LEU A 252 -8.68 0.37 1.54
N ALA A 253 -8.66 -0.47 0.51
CA ALA A 253 -9.44 -0.29 -0.71
C ALA A 253 -10.94 -0.22 -0.45
N SER A 254 -11.46 -1.10 0.42
CA SER A 254 -12.88 -1.06 0.79
C SER A 254 -13.27 0.25 1.47
N LYS A 255 -12.36 0.85 2.24
CA LYS A 255 -12.55 2.15 2.89
C LYS A 255 -12.31 3.31 1.91
N ALA A 256 -11.39 3.16 0.98
CA ALA A 256 -11.09 4.16 -0.03
C ALA A 256 -12.24 4.32 -1.01
N THR A 257 -12.83 3.22 -1.48
CA THR A 257 -13.87 3.27 -2.52
C THR A 257 -15.28 3.21 -1.96
N GLY A 258 -15.46 2.63 -0.76
CA GLY A 258 -16.77 2.29 -0.22
C GLY A 258 -17.28 0.92 -0.66
N PHE A 259 -16.56 0.20 -1.54
CA PHE A 259 -16.93 -1.14 -1.99
C PHE A 259 -16.57 -2.19 -0.92
N PRO A 260 -17.52 -2.99 -0.40
CA PRO A 260 -17.27 -3.87 0.74
C PRO A 260 -16.66 -5.23 0.32
N ILE A 261 -15.37 -5.26 -0.01
CA ILE A 261 -14.69 -6.43 -0.63
C ILE A 261 -14.94 -7.73 0.12
N ALA A 262 -14.70 -7.78 1.44
CA ALA A 262 -14.86 -9.01 2.22
C ALA A 262 -16.31 -9.52 2.24
N LYS A 263 -17.30 -8.61 2.27
CA LYS A 263 -18.73 -8.96 2.25
C LYS A 263 -19.12 -9.56 0.91
N ILE A 264 -18.66 -8.96 -0.20
CA ILE A 264 -18.93 -9.47 -1.54
C ILE A 264 -18.21 -10.79 -1.76
N ALA A 265 -16.93 -10.89 -1.40
CA ALA A 265 -16.15 -12.13 -1.53
C ALA A 265 -16.79 -13.31 -0.78
N ALA A 266 -17.33 -13.09 0.43
CA ALA A 266 -18.06 -14.13 1.16
C ALA A 266 -19.33 -14.60 0.44
N LYS A 267 -20.05 -13.70 -0.24
CA LYS A 267 -21.21 -14.06 -1.06
C LYS A 267 -20.83 -14.79 -2.34
N LEU A 268 -19.76 -14.36 -3.01
CA LEU A 268 -19.23 -15.06 -4.19
C LEU A 268 -18.81 -16.49 -3.84
N ALA A 269 -18.19 -16.69 -2.68
CA ALA A 269 -17.75 -18.01 -2.21
C ALA A 269 -18.90 -19.02 -2.04
N VAL A 270 -20.14 -18.56 -1.81
CA VAL A 270 -21.34 -19.41 -1.74
C VAL A 270 -22.14 -19.42 -3.04
N GLY A 271 -21.53 -18.98 -4.14
CA GLY A 271 -22.04 -19.15 -5.49
C GLY A 271 -22.82 -17.98 -6.07
N TYR A 272 -22.87 -16.81 -5.42
CA TYR A 272 -23.39 -15.61 -6.08
C TYR A 272 -22.44 -15.14 -7.20
N THR A 273 -22.97 -14.34 -8.12
CA THR A 273 -22.18 -13.62 -9.12
C THR A 273 -22.28 -12.11 -8.92
N LEU A 274 -21.31 -11.34 -9.42
CA LEU A 274 -21.20 -9.90 -9.18
C LEU A 274 -22.43 -9.12 -9.68
N ASP A 275 -23.05 -9.58 -10.76
CA ASP A 275 -24.28 -9.04 -11.35
C ASP A 275 -25.53 -9.32 -10.49
N GLU A 276 -25.50 -10.33 -9.61
CA GLU A 276 -26.62 -10.67 -8.71
C GLU A 276 -26.59 -9.86 -7.40
N LEU A 277 -25.46 -9.22 -7.10
CA LEU A 277 -25.24 -8.53 -5.84
C LEU A 277 -25.44 -7.02 -6.02
N PRO A 278 -26.26 -6.36 -5.19
CA PRO A 278 -26.38 -4.91 -5.25
C PRO A 278 -25.15 -4.21 -4.66
N ASN A 279 -24.83 -3.02 -5.17
CA ASN A 279 -23.91 -2.08 -4.56
C ASN A 279 -24.56 -1.49 -3.28
N ASP A 280 -23.91 -1.70 -2.14
CA ASP A 280 -24.43 -1.28 -0.83
C ASP A 280 -24.63 0.25 -0.70
N ILE A 281 -23.80 1.04 -1.39
CA ILE A 281 -23.79 2.51 -1.23
C ILE A 281 -24.84 3.19 -2.11
N THR A 282 -24.87 2.86 -3.39
CA THR A 282 -25.83 3.44 -4.36
C THR A 282 -27.18 2.74 -4.35
N LYS A 283 -27.25 1.44 -3.97
CA LYS A 283 -28.46 0.60 -3.98
C LYS A 283 -29.18 0.45 -5.33
N GLU A 284 -28.70 1.12 -6.38
CA GLU A 284 -29.29 1.14 -7.71
C GLU A 284 -28.45 0.38 -8.75
N THR A 285 -27.16 0.17 -8.46
CA THR A 285 -26.22 -0.51 -9.36
C THR A 285 -25.81 -1.88 -8.82
N PRO A 286 -25.41 -2.84 -9.68
CA PRO A 286 -24.86 -4.12 -9.24
C PRO A 286 -23.42 -3.96 -8.72
N ALA A 287 -22.86 -4.99 -8.09
CA ALA A 287 -21.46 -5.05 -7.66
C ALA A 287 -20.48 -5.35 -8.81
N CYS A 288 -21.00 -5.63 -10.02
CA CYS A 288 -20.22 -5.87 -11.23
C CYS A 288 -19.79 -4.55 -11.90
N PHE A 289 -18.97 -3.76 -11.23
CA PHE A 289 -18.40 -2.51 -11.75
C PHE A 289 -17.03 -2.23 -11.12
N GLU A 290 -16.29 -1.31 -11.73
CA GLU A 290 -15.03 -0.79 -11.18
C GLU A 290 -15.29 0.57 -10.53
N PRO A 291 -15.06 0.74 -9.21
CA PRO A 291 -15.31 2.00 -8.54
C PRO A 291 -14.48 3.16 -9.12
N THR A 292 -15.12 4.32 -9.25
CA THR A 292 -14.45 5.58 -9.58
C THR A 292 -14.57 6.51 -8.39
N ILE A 293 -13.46 7.16 -8.02
CA ILE A 293 -13.40 8.10 -6.90
C ILE A 293 -12.96 9.47 -7.39
N ASP A 294 -13.60 10.52 -6.86
CA ASP A 294 -13.34 11.92 -7.20
C ASP A 294 -12.49 12.63 -6.13
N TYR A 295 -11.77 11.84 -5.34
CA TYR A 295 -10.89 12.26 -4.27
C TYR A 295 -9.62 11.41 -4.26
N CYS A 296 -8.65 11.83 -3.45
CA CYS A 296 -7.42 11.11 -3.18
C CYS A 296 -7.47 10.57 -1.75
N VAL A 297 -7.08 9.31 -1.60
CA VAL A 297 -6.89 8.65 -0.31
C VAL A 297 -5.41 8.47 -0.08
N ILE A 298 -4.94 8.79 1.13
CA ILE A 298 -3.59 8.49 1.59
C ILE A 298 -3.67 7.50 2.76
N LYS A 299 -2.77 6.52 2.78
CA LYS A 299 -2.47 5.71 3.95
C LYS A 299 -1.06 6.04 4.42
N ILE A 300 -0.89 6.20 5.73
CA ILE A 300 0.42 6.41 6.35
C ILE A 300 0.58 5.38 7.49
N PRO A 301 1.68 4.62 7.52
CA PRO A 301 1.95 3.64 8.57
C PRO A 301 2.34 4.32 9.88
N ARG A 302 2.04 3.63 10.99
CA ARG A 302 2.37 4.04 12.36
C ARG A 302 3.43 3.09 12.92
N PHE A 303 4.55 3.64 13.36
CA PHE A 303 5.68 2.90 13.96
C PHE A 303 5.83 3.25 15.43
N THR A 304 6.30 2.33 16.27
CA THR A 304 6.59 2.60 17.70
C THR A 304 8.02 2.24 18.08
N PHE A 305 9.01 2.68 17.29
CA PHE A 305 10.43 2.38 17.51
C PHE A 305 10.94 2.90 18.87
N GLU A 306 10.32 3.94 19.42
CA GLU A 306 10.64 4.46 20.76
C GLU A 306 10.48 3.41 21.87
N LYS A 307 9.67 2.38 21.65
CA LYS A 307 9.49 1.26 22.58
C LYS A 307 10.56 0.18 22.44
N PHE A 308 11.37 0.22 21.39
CA PHE A 308 12.32 -0.83 21.01
C PHE A 308 13.70 -0.24 20.60
N PRO A 309 14.44 0.40 21.52
CA PRO A 309 15.66 1.16 21.20
C PRO A 309 16.80 0.32 20.62
N GLY A 310 16.81 -1.00 20.85
CA GLY A 310 17.80 -1.92 20.26
C GLY A 310 17.43 -2.42 18.86
N THR A 311 16.29 -2.01 18.31
CA THR A 311 15.82 -2.43 16.98
C THR A 311 16.26 -1.44 15.92
N ASP A 312 16.80 -1.95 14.81
CA ASP A 312 17.11 -1.13 13.64
C ASP A 312 15.82 -0.50 13.06
N PRO A 313 15.69 0.84 13.04
CA PRO A 313 14.49 1.53 12.57
C PRO A 313 14.43 1.66 11.04
N THR A 314 15.42 1.15 10.30
CA THR A 314 15.45 1.19 8.84
C THR A 314 14.27 0.41 8.27
N LEU A 315 13.49 1.02 7.37
CA LEU A 315 12.38 0.33 6.71
C LEU A 315 12.92 -0.55 5.58
N THR A 316 12.37 -1.76 5.47
CA THR A 316 12.81 -2.76 4.50
C THR A 316 11.60 -3.50 3.93
N THR A 317 11.83 -4.59 3.20
CA THR A 317 10.77 -5.50 2.72
C THR A 317 10.08 -6.30 3.82
N SER A 318 10.50 -6.16 5.09
CA SER A 318 9.83 -6.75 6.25
C SER A 318 9.10 -5.69 7.05
N MET A 319 7.79 -5.86 7.22
CA MET A 319 6.93 -4.91 7.93
C MET A 319 7.33 -4.73 9.40
N LYS A 320 7.40 -3.48 9.87
CA LYS A 320 7.71 -3.06 11.25
C LYS A 320 6.65 -2.11 11.83
N SER A 321 5.74 -1.60 11.02
CA SER A 321 4.61 -0.79 11.47
C SER A 321 3.65 -1.60 12.34
N VAL A 322 3.03 -0.93 13.30
CA VAL A 322 2.08 -1.51 14.26
C VAL A 322 0.62 -1.14 13.95
N GLY A 323 0.42 -0.29 12.94
CA GLY A 323 -0.88 0.20 12.52
C GLY A 323 -0.73 1.18 11.38
N GLU A 324 -1.84 1.80 10.99
CA GLU A 324 -1.91 2.74 9.89
C GLU A 324 -3.05 3.73 10.08
N VAL A 325 -2.94 4.88 9.42
CA VAL A 325 -4.01 5.88 9.35
C VAL A 325 -4.37 6.10 7.89
N MET A 326 -5.66 6.33 7.65
CA MET A 326 -6.18 6.67 6.33
C MET A 326 -6.80 8.06 6.36
N ALA A 327 -6.54 8.86 5.33
CA ALA A 327 -7.20 10.15 5.15
C ALA A 327 -7.63 10.37 3.71
N ILE A 328 -8.81 10.97 3.55
CA ILE A 328 -9.40 11.33 2.25
C ILE A 328 -9.31 12.85 2.06
N GLY A 329 -8.92 13.33 0.89
CA GLY A 329 -8.96 14.75 0.53
C GLY A 329 -9.23 14.92 -0.96
N ARG A 330 -9.73 16.09 -1.39
CA ARG A 330 -9.96 16.37 -2.82
C ARG A 330 -8.67 16.51 -3.62
N THR A 331 -7.54 16.62 -2.92
CA THR A 331 -6.21 16.66 -3.51
C THR A 331 -5.26 15.83 -2.66
N PHE A 332 -4.19 15.33 -3.28
CA PHE A 332 -3.11 14.63 -2.56
C PHE A 332 -2.56 15.46 -1.38
N LYS A 333 -2.34 16.76 -1.58
CA LYS A 333 -1.85 17.67 -0.53
C LYS A 333 -2.78 17.69 0.70
N GLU A 334 -4.08 17.80 0.45
CA GLU A 334 -5.09 17.78 1.51
C GLU A 334 -5.10 16.43 2.25
N ALA A 335 -5.11 15.32 1.49
CA ALA A 335 -5.10 13.97 2.03
C ALA A 335 -3.84 13.73 2.88
N LEU A 336 -2.65 14.03 2.36
CA LEU A 336 -1.35 13.88 3.04
C LEU A 336 -1.32 14.64 4.36
N GLN A 337 -1.68 15.93 4.37
CA GLN A 337 -1.67 16.71 5.62
C GLN A 337 -2.73 16.24 6.62
N LYS A 338 -3.86 15.68 6.14
CA LYS A 338 -4.85 15.00 7.00
C LYS A 338 -4.28 13.72 7.61
N GLY A 339 -3.60 12.90 6.80
CA GLY A 339 -2.95 11.68 7.24
C GLY A 339 -1.91 11.97 8.32
N LEU A 340 -0.98 12.89 8.05
CA LEU A 340 0.12 13.23 8.96
C LEU A 340 -0.39 13.66 10.35
N ARG A 341 -1.39 14.55 10.40
CA ARG A 341 -1.93 14.99 11.69
C ARG A 341 -2.80 13.96 12.42
N SER A 342 -3.22 12.90 11.72
CA SER A 342 -4.03 11.83 12.29
C SER A 342 -3.18 10.67 12.81
N LEU A 343 -1.84 10.73 12.67
CA LEU A 343 -0.91 9.69 13.13
C LEU A 343 -0.84 9.54 14.65
N GLU A 344 -1.41 10.48 15.41
CA GLU A 344 -1.38 10.49 16.88
C GLU A 344 0.07 10.42 17.43
N ILE A 345 0.99 11.12 16.76
CA ILE A 345 2.40 11.32 17.19
C ILE A 345 2.70 12.77 17.57
N GLY A 346 1.65 13.59 17.72
CA GLY A 346 1.79 14.99 18.13
C GLY A 346 2.22 15.97 17.03
N ILE A 347 2.23 15.55 15.76
CA ILE A 347 2.49 16.44 14.62
C ILE A 347 1.19 17.00 14.05
N GLU A 348 1.21 18.25 13.60
CA GLU A 348 0.02 18.93 13.08
C GLU A 348 -0.11 18.95 11.54
N GLY A 349 0.80 18.25 10.84
CA GLY A 349 0.90 18.16 9.39
C GLY A 349 2.34 17.93 8.95
N LEU A 350 2.74 18.45 7.78
CA LEU A 350 4.15 18.43 7.36
C LEU A 350 4.94 19.47 8.16
N VAL A 351 5.65 19.03 9.19
CA VAL A 351 6.46 19.90 10.08
C VAL A 351 7.95 19.67 9.86
N ASP A 352 8.80 20.45 10.54
CA ASP A 352 10.23 20.15 10.58
C ASP A 352 10.50 19.01 11.58
N PRO A 353 11.28 17.99 11.20
CA PRO A 353 11.85 17.02 12.13
C PRO A 353 12.99 17.67 12.93
N PRO A 354 13.61 16.95 13.91
CA PRO A 354 14.82 17.42 14.56
C PRO A 354 15.90 17.83 13.54
N PRO A 355 16.56 18.99 13.72
CA PRO A 355 17.56 19.49 12.79
C PRO A 355 18.76 18.54 12.73
N VAL A 356 19.29 18.38 11.52
CA VAL A 356 20.42 17.50 11.21
C VAL A 356 21.40 18.23 10.30
N THR A 357 22.64 17.73 10.25
CA THR A 357 23.66 18.16 9.29
C THR A 357 23.28 17.80 7.85
N ASP A 358 24.01 18.32 6.87
CA ASP A 358 23.76 18.00 5.45
C ASP A 358 24.03 16.54 5.11
N GLU A 359 25.07 15.96 5.71
CA GLU A 359 25.41 14.55 5.56
C GLU A 359 24.31 13.65 6.15
N GLU A 360 23.86 13.95 7.36
CA GLU A 360 22.75 13.24 8.00
C GLU A 360 21.43 13.41 7.22
N LEU A 361 21.18 14.59 6.65
CA LEU A 361 19.98 14.80 5.82
C LEU A 361 19.99 13.91 4.58
N ILE A 362 21.13 13.82 3.89
CA ILE A 362 21.28 12.91 2.74
C ILE A 362 21.02 11.47 3.19
N GLN A 363 21.59 11.04 4.32
CA GLN A 363 21.34 9.70 4.87
C GLN A 363 19.86 9.47 5.20
N LYS A 364 19.17 10.44 5.81
CA LYS A 364 17.73 10.36 6.15
C LYS A 364 16.82 10.31 4.92
N LEU A 365 17.28 10.78 3.76
CA LEU A 365 16.55 10.68 2.49
C LEU A 365 16.84 9.36 1.76
N THR A 366 18.10 8.93 1.75
CA THR A 366 18.53 7.71 1.05
C THR A 366 18.12 6.44 1.80
N ILE A 367 18.25 6.40 3.13
CA ILE A 367 17.93 5.24 3.96
C ILE A 367 16.47 5.36 4.43
N PRO A 368 15.57 4.44 4.02
CA PRO A 368 14.17 4.48 4.42
C PRO A 368 13.99 4.47 5.95
N ASN A 369 13.18 5.38 6.47
CA ASN A 369 12.91 5.52 7.89
C ASN A 369 11.51 6.10 8.14
N ALA A 370 10.98 5.92 9.34
CA ALA A 370 9.63 6.34 9.72
C ALA A 370 9.37 7.85 9.54
N ASP A 371 10.39 8.69 9.70
CA ASP A 371 10.29 10.14 9.62
C ASP A 371 10.66 10.71 8.24
N ARG A 372 10.92 9.85 7.24
CA ARG A 372 11.49 10.24 5.94
C ARG A 372 10.66 11.32 5.25
N ILE A 373 9.33 11.24 5.33
CA ILE A 373 8.41 12.24 4.76
C ILE A 373 8.61 13.64 5.35
N LEU A 374 8.95 13.74 6.64
CA LEU A 374 9.25 15.01 7.30
C LEU A 374 10.62 15.55 6.84
N TYR A 375 11.61 14.68 6.71
CA TYR A 375 12.93 15.04 6.18
C TYR A 375 12.90 15.48 4.71
N ILE A 376 11.97 14.95 3.90
CA ILE A 376 11.70 15.45 2.55
C ILE A 376 11.22 16.90 2.60
N GLY A 377 10.23 17.20 3.46
CA GLY A 377 9.76 18.59 3.68
C GLY A 377 10.90 19.51 4.15
N TYR A 378 11.72 19.04 5.09
CA TYR A 378 12.89 19.76 5.59
C TYR A 378 13.93 20.06 4.50
N ALA A 379 14.24 19.10 3.63
CA ALA A 379 15.16 19.29 2.52
C ALA A 379 14.67 20.34 1.51
N LEU A 380 13.38 20.29 1.16
CA LEU A 380 12.74 21.26 0.27
C LEU A 380 12.70 22.68 0.89
N ARG A 381 12.48 22.80 2.20
CA ARG A 381 12.57 24.08 2.93
C ARG A 381 13.97 24.68 2.85
N ARG A 382 15.00 23.82 2.91
CA ARG A 382 16.42 24.20 2.79
C ARG A 382 16.90 24.41 1.35
N GLY A 383 16.00 24.29 0.37
CA GLY A 383 16.28 24.64 -1.03
C GLY A 383 16.79 23.48 -1.89
N MET A 384 16.77 22.24 -1.40
CA MET A 384 17.04 21.07 -2.25
C MET A 384 15.97 20.98 -3.36
N SER A 385 16.39 20.65 -4.59
CA SER A 385 15.47 20.55 -5.72
C SER A 385 14.63 19.26 -5.64
N VAL A 386 13.50 19.25 -6.36
CA VAL A 386 12.61 18.07 -6.43
C VAL A 386 13.37 16.89 -7.02
N GLU A 387 14.16 17.13 -8.06
CA GLU A 387 14.94 16.13 -8.78
C GLU A 387 15.96 15.50 -7.85
N LYS A 388 16.67 16.30 -7.03
CA LYS A 388 17.65 15.76 -6.09
C LYS A 388 17.00 14.93 -4.98
N VAL A 389 15.86 15.38 -4.46
CA VAL A 389 15.10 14.60 -3.47
C VAL A 389 14.60 13.29 -4.08
N SER A 390 14.07 13.32 -5.29
CA SER A 390 13.60 12.11 -6.01
C SER A 390 14.75 11.16 -6.29
N GLU A 391 15.92 11.65 -6.72
CA GLU A 391 17.13 10.85 -6.93
C GLU A 391 17.56 10.09 -5.65
N LEU A 392 17.59 10.79 -4.51
CA LEU A 392 18.00 10.22 -3.23
C LEU A 392 16.98 9.22 -2.67
N THR A 393 15.69 9.56 -2.75
CA THR A 393 14.61 8.77 -2.12
C THR A 393 14.03 7.69 -3.02
N ARG A 394 14.23 7.81 -4.34
CA ARG A 394 13.57 7.08 -5.42
C ARG A 394 12.04 7.26 -5.46
N ILE A 395 11.49 8.22 -4.72
CA ILE A 395 10.06 8.59 -4.77
C ILE A 395 9.79 9.36 -6.07
N ASP A 396 8.66 9.06 -6.72
CA ASP A 396 8.27 9.72 -7.96
C ASP A 396 8.23 11.26 -7.80
N PRO A 397 8.80 12.04 -8.74
CA PRO A 397 8.81 13.50 -8.68
C PRO A 397 7.43 14.13 -8.49
N TRP A 398 6.35 13.50 -8.97
CA TRP A 398 4.98 14.00 -8.80
C TRP A 398 4.61 14.19 -7.33
N PHE A 399 4.97 13.22 -6.46
CA PHE A 399 4.72 13.33 -5.02
C PHE A 399 5.57 14.43 -4.39
N ILE A 400 6.85 14.50 -4.77
CA ILE A 400 7.78 15.51 -4.26
C ILE A 400 7.37 16.93 -4.69
N HIS A 401 6.85 17.11 -5.90
CA HIS A 401 6.27 18.39 -6.36
C HIS A 401 5.06 18.81 -5.50
N ASN A 402 4.17 17.88 -5.16
CA ASN A 402 3.05 18.16 -4.28
C ASN A 402 3.49 18.54 -2.86
N ILE A 403 4.53 17.88 -2.33
CA ILE A 403 5.13 18.23 -1.04
C ILE A 403 5.79 19.62 -1.12
N LYS A 404 6.49 19.92 -2.22
CA LYS A 404 7.07 21.25 -2.46
C LYS A 404 6.01 22.34 -2.50
N GLU A 405 4.85 22.09 -3.09
CA GLU A 405 3.74 23.05 -3.07
C GLU A 405 3.21 23.33 -1.66
N ILE A 406 3.22 22.34 -0.76
CA ILE A 406 2.92 22.55 0.67
C ILE A 406 3.98 23.47 1.27
N VAL A 407 5.27 23.18 1.08
CA VAL A 407 6.38 24.01 1.56
C VAL A 407 6.33 25.45 1.00
N ASP A 408 6.01 25.62 -0.28
CA ASP A 408 5.88 26.94 -0.90
C ASP A 408 4.66 27.71 -0.36
N MET A 409 3.59 27.00 0.05
CA MET A 409 2.45 27.62 0.74
C MET A 409 2.85 28.15 2.12
N GLU A 410 3.72 27.45 2.85
CA GLU A 410 4.25 27.94 4.15
C GLU A 410 4.96 29.28 3.98
N LYS A 411 5.81 29.40 2.96
CA LYS A 411 6.51 30.66 2.64
C LYS A 411 5.53 31.80 2.37
N LYS A 412 4.45 31.53 1.63
CA LYS A 412 3.38 32.52 1.38
C LYS A 412 2.68 32.92 2.68
N ILE A 413 2.40 31.98 3.56
CA ILE A 413 1.76 32.25 4.87
C ILE A 413 2.70 33.09 5.74
N ILE A 414 3.98 32.75 5.82
CA ILE A 414 4.98 33.49 6.60
C ILE A 414 5.12 34.93 6.08
N ASN A 415 5.12 35.15 4.76
CA ASN A 415 5.23 36.49 4.17
C ASN A 415 4.08 37.42 4.57
N LEU A 416 2.90 36.88 4.90
CA LEU A 416 1.79 37.68 5.44
C LEU A 416 2.09 38.31 6.81
N LYS A 417 3.03 37.74 7.58
CA LYS A 417 3.49 38.33 8.85
C LYS A 417 4.18 39.68 8.63
N ASN A 418 4.87 39.83 7.50
CA ASN A 418 5.70 40.98 7.18
C ASN A 418 4.96 42.06 6.38
N THR A 419 3.84 41.70 5.73
CA THR A 419 2.95 42.68 5.11
C THR A 419 2.07 43.32 6.19
N ASN A 420 2.20 44.64 6.35
CA ASN A 420 1.28 45.44 7.18
C ASN A 420 -0.16 45.06 6.82
N ILE A 421 -1.01 44.80 7.82
CA ILE A 421 -2.37 44.24 7.73
C ILE A 421 -3.31 45.20 6.96
N GLY A 422 -3.10 45.32 5.65
CA GLY A 422 -3.82 46.22 4.74
C GLY A 422 -4.59 45.49 3.65
N ASN A 423 -4.35 44.19 3.43
CA ASN A 423 -5.05 43.42 2.41
C ASN A 423 -5.79 42.21 3.01
N GLU A 424 -6.83 42.48 3.79
CA GLU A 424 -7.68 41.44 4.40
C GLU A 424 -8.18 40.42 3.37
N LYS A 425 -8.45 40.86 2.13
CA LYS A 425 -8.86 39.97 1.03
C LYS A 425 -7.79 38.94 0.69
N GLU A 426 -6.53 39.38 0.59
CA GLU A 426 -5.39 38.50 0.29
C GLU A 426 -5.14 37.50 1.43
N PHE A 427 -5.20 37.96 2.68
CA PHE A 427 -5.12 37.06 3.84
C PHE A 427 -6.20 35.98 3.81
N LEU A 428 -7.46 36.36 3.54
CA LEU A 428 -8.58 35.41 3.51
C LEU A 428 -8.50 34.45 2.33
N TYR A 429 -8.05 34.93 1.17
CA TYR A 429 -7.81 34.08 0.01
C TYR A 429 -6.71 33.05 0.29
N LEU A 430 -5.59 33.49 0.88
CA LEU A 430 -4.51 32.57 1.24
C LEU A 430 -4.94 31.59 2.32
N LEU A 431 -5.68 32.04 3.34
CA LEU A 431 -6.23 31.19 4.37
C LEU A 431 -7.11 30.10 3.75
N TRP A 432 -8.05 30.45 2.87
CA TRP A 432 -8.89 29.49 2.16
C TRP A 432 -8.06 28.50 1.33
N LYS A 433 -7.06 28.98 0.58
CA LYS A 433 -6.18 28.13 -0.23
C LYS A 433 -5.33 27.19 0.64
N ALA A 434 -4.79 27.67 1.77
CA ALA A 434 -4.05 26.85 2.72
C ALA A 434 -4.94 25.74 3.31
N LYS A 435 -6.19 26.05 3.67
CA LYS A 435 -7.14 25.02 4.12
C LYS A 435 -7.40 23.95 3.06
N ARG A 436 -7.49 24.33 1.78
CA ARG A 436 -7.59 23.38 0.64
C ARG A 436 -6.35 22.53 0.42
N TYR A 437 -5.19 22.99 0.88
CA TYR A 437 -3.94 22.21 0.87
C TYR A 437 -3.84 21.31 2.11
N GLY A 438 -4.85 21.32 2.99
CA GLY A 438 -4.92 20.48 4.19
C GLY A 438 -4.27 21.08 5.43
N PHE A 439 -3.77 22.32 5.39
CA PHE A 439 -3.14 22.94 6.56
C PHE A 439 -4.10 22.99 7.75
N SER A 440 -3.65 22.56 8.92
CA SER A 440 -4.40 22.69 10.18
C SER A 440 -4.44 24.15 10.65
N ASP A 441 -5.41 24.48 11.53
CA ASP A 441 -5.46 25.82 12.12
C ASP A 441 -4.19 26.07 12.97
N LEU A 442 -3.65 25.02 13.61
CA LEU A 442 -2.42 25.05 14.40
C LEU A 442 -1.16 25.32 13.55
N GLN A 443 -1.01 24.67 12.39
CA GLN A 443 0.12 24.94 11.47
C GLN A 443 0.14 26.41 11.05
N ILE A 444 -1.00 26.93 10.60
CA ILE A 444 -1.14 28.32 10.16
C ILE A 444 -0.84 29.27 11.32
N ALA A 445 -1.31 28.95 12.52
CA ALA A 445 -1.06 29.75 13.71
C ALA A 445 0.45 29.82 14.05
N LYS A 446 1.15 28.68 14.03
CA LYS A 446 2.60 28.62 14.25
C LYS A 446 3.38 29.44 13.22
N LEU A 447 3.05 29.30 11.93
CA LEU A 447 3.70 30.05 10.83
C LEU A 447 3.51 31.58 10.97
N LEU A 448 2.37 32.02 11.49
CA LEU A 448 2.06 33.44 11.69
C LEU A 448 2.50 33.98 13.07
N GLY A 449 2.99 33.14 13.98
CA GLY A 449 3.24 33.51 15.37
C GLY A 449 1.96 33.94 16.10
N LYS A 450 0.87 33.21 15.90
CA LYS A 450 -0.46 33.45 16.49
C LYS A 450 -0.94 32.21 17.25
N ASP A 451 -2.03 32.38 17.98
CA ASP A 451 -2.73 31.29 18.67
C ASP A 451 -3.67 30.52 17.72
N GLU A 452 -3.85 29.21 17.93
CA GLU A 452 -4.74 28.38 17.09
C GLU A 452 -6.20 28.88 17.11
N LEU A 453 -6.71 29.25 18.29
CA LEU A 453 -8.08 29.74 18.42
C LEU A 453 -8.28 31.07 17.70
N PHE A 454 -7.23 31.88 17.55
CA PHE A 454 -7.27 33.09 16.74
C PHE A 454 -7.56 32.76 15.27
N ILE A 455 -6.81 31.83 14.67
CA ILE A 455 -7.03 31.38 13.28
C ILE A 455 -8.43 30.78 13.14
N ARG A 456 -8.84 29.91 14.06
CA ARG A 456 -10.18 29.29 14.07
C ARG A 456 -11.30 30.33 14.14
N LYS A 457 -11.17 31.37 14.98
CA LYS A 457 -12.15 32.46 15.11
C LYS A 457 -12.28 33.25 13.82
N ILE A 458 -11.17 33.66 13.20
CA ILE A 458 -11.20 34.40 11.93
C ILE A 458 -11.86 33.56 10.84
N ARG A 459 -11.39 32.31 10.71
CA ARG A 459 -11.89 31.35 9.73
C ARG A 459 -13.41 31.16 9.85
N LYS A 460 -13.93 30.96 11.07
CA LYS A 460 -15.38 30.82 11.33
C LYS A 460 -16.17 32.12 11.11
N LYS A 461 -15.63 33.28 11.53
CA LYS A 461 -16.26 34.60 11.33
C LYS A 461 -16.43 34.91 9.84
N ARG A 462 -15.47 34.48 9.02
CA ARG A 462 -15.44 34.70 7.56
C ARG A 462 -16.01 33.55 6.75
N LYS A 463 -16.71 32.60 7.41
CA LYS A 463 -17.40 31.46 6.78
C LYS A 463 -16.48 30.52 5.97
N ILE A 464 -15.18 30.51 6.22
CA ILE A 464 -14.23 29.55 5.64
C ILE A 464 -14.39 28.24 6.43
N ARG A 465 -15.38 27.42 6.11
CA ARG A 465 -15.66 26.16 6.82
C ARG A 465 -15.41 24.99 5.88
N PRO A 466 -15.02 23.82 6.40
CA PRO A 466 -15.05 22.63 5.57
C PRO A 466 -16.51 22.34 5.19
N VAL A 467 -16.66 21.72 4.04
CA VAL A 467 -17.86 21.00 3.62
C VAL A 467 -17.60 19.51 3.82
N TYR A 468 -18.67 18.72 3.85
CA TYR A 468 -18.57 17.26 3.88
C TYR A 468 -19.03 16.72 2.53
N LYS A 469 -18.21 15.82 1.98
CA LYS A 469 -18.44 15.14 0.71
C LYS A 469 -18.62 13.65 0.97
N LEU A 470 -19.41 12.98 0.14
CA LEU A 470 -19.74 11.56 0.28
C LEU A 470 -18.71 10.66 -0.40
N VAL A 471 -18.51 9.48 0.16
CA VAL A 471 -17.92 8.34 -0.54
C VAL A 471 -19.05 7.55 -1.16
N ASP A 472 -19.07 7.45 -2.50
CA ASP A 472 -20.20 6.96 -3.27
C ASP A 472 -19.89 5.80 -4.22
N THR A 473 -18.63 5.37 -4.34
CA THR A 473 -18.09 4.39 -5.32
C THR A 473 -18.12 4.81 -6.80
N CYS A 474 -18.73 5.94 -7.16
CA CYS A 474 -19.08 6.26 -8.55
C CYS A 474 -18.82 7.72 -8.95
N ALA A 475 -18.10 8.49 -8.14
CA ALA A 475 -17.74 9.88 -8.45
C ALA A 475 -18.97 10.75 -8.80
N ALA A 476 -20.01 10.65 -7.97
CA ALA A 476 -21.29 11.34 -8.08
C ALA A 476 -22.12 11.02 -9.33
N GLU A 477 -21.81 9.93 -10.07
CA GLU A 477 -22.66 9.48 -11.17
C GLU A 477 -24.05 9.03 -10.69
N PHE A 478 -24.12 8.42 -9.51
CA PHE A 478 -25.35 7.95 -8.86
C PHE A 478 -25.48 8.51 -7.45
N GLU A 479 -26.72 8.63 -6.97
CA GLU A 479 -26.99 9.07 -5.59
C GLU A 479 -26.52 8.02 -4.58
N ALA A 480 -25.74 8.44 -3.59
CA ALA A 480 -25.32 7.60 -2.48
C ALA A 480 -26.24 7.77 -1.28
N TYR A 481 -26.83 6.67 -0.81
CA TYR A 481 -27.74 6.66 0.34
C TYR A 481 -27.03 6.42 1.67
N THR A 482 -25.74 6.08 1.64
CA THR A 482 -24.96 5.77 2.83
C THR A 482 -24.18 7.00 3.31
N PRO A 483 -24.34 7.46 4.56
CA PRO A 483 -23.69 8.67 5.08
C PRO A 483 -22.21 8.43 5.44
N TYR A 484 -21.37 8.12 4.45
CA TYR A 484 -19.93 7.97 4.63
C TYR A 484 -19.19 9.23 4.16
N PHE A 485 -18.86 10.12 5.11
CA PHE A 485 -18.38 11.46 4.79
C PHE A 485 -16.89 11.68 5.05
N TYR A 486 -16.31 12.62 4.30
CA TYR A 486 -15.03 13.24 4.63
C TYR A 486 -15.09 14.77 4.49
N SER A 487 -14.33 15.48 5.33
CA SER A 487 -14.26 16.94 5.26
C SER A 487 -13.29 17.41 4.16
N THR A 488 -13.67 18.43 3.39
CA THR A 488 -12.81 19.15 2.44
C THR A 488 -13.16 20.65 2.37
N TYR A 489 -12.37 21.48 1.71
CA TYR A 489 -12.63 22.92 1.53
C TYR A 489 -13.06 23.28 0.10
N GLU A 490 -14.27 22.89 -0.27
CA GLU A 490 -14.89 23.20 -1.57
C GLU A 490 -16.12 24.11 -1.45
N PRO A 491 -16.58 24.71 -2.57
CA PRO A 491 -17.74 25.62 -2.54
C PRO A 491 -19.06 24.92 -2.21
N GLU A 492 -19.25 23.70 -2.68
CA GLU A 492 -20.51 22.96 -2.62
C GLU A 492 -20.59 22.04 -1.39
N LYS A 493 -21.78 21.93 -0.80
CA LYS A 493 -22.08 21.05 0.33
C LYS A 493 -23.00 19.92 -0.10
N GLU A 494 -22.63 18.70 0.29
CA GLU A 494 -23.52 17.52 0.21
C GLU A 494 -24.14 17.19 1.58
N ALA A 495 -23.54 17.68 2.68
CA ALA A 495 -24.09 17.66 4.03
C ALA A 495 -23.68 18.89 4.85
#